data_AF-A0A8T0WDK0-F1
#
_entry.id   AF-A0A8T0WDK0-F1
#
_cell.length_a   1.000
_cell.length_b   1.000
_cell.length_c   1.000
_cell.angle_alpha   90.00
_cell.angle_beta   90.00
_cell.angle_gamma   90.00
#
_symmetry.space_group_name_H-M   'P 1'
#
loop_
_entity.id
_entity.type
_entity.pdbx_description
1 polymer ?
#
loop_
_entity_poly.entity_id
_entity_poly.type
_entity_poly.pdbx_seq_one_letter_code
_entity_poly.pdbx_strand_id
1 'polypeptide(L)'
;MDCTRSLEHVTTFSCHQQPPGNACGFYVVHHMVKAMELLSMANEPEEFEVPTAPLSDDDLHPIQEKLSFFIMDQVISKKGEFCCNNPAPNHA
;
A
#
# COMPACT_ATOMS: atom_id res chain seq x y z
N MET A 1 15.84 -14.03 -30.82
CA MET A 1 15.58 -13.11 -29.70
C MET A 1 14.09 -13.17 -29.45
N ASP A 2 13.65 -14.05 -28.56
CA ASP A 2 12.25 -14.11 -28.12
C ASP A 2 12.18 -13.57 -26.70
N CYS A 3 11.45 -12.48 -26.51
CA CYS A 3 11.08 -11.99 -25.18
C CYS A 3 9.66 -11.42 -25.21
N THR A 4 8.71 -12.19 -25.71
CA THR A 4 7.29 -11.99 -25.41
C THR A 4 6.98 -12.73 -24.11
N ARG A 5 7.39 -12.16 -22.97
CA ARG A 5 6.79 -12.55 -21.68
C ARG A 5 5.40 -11.91 -21.63
N SER A 6 4.39 -12.68 -22.02
CA SER A 6 3.00 -12.33 -21.76
C SER A 6 2.80 -12.27 -20.24
N LEU A 7 2.42 -11.12 -19.69
CA LEU A 7 2.08 -10.96 -18.28
C LEU A 7 0.63 -11.45 -18.10
N GLU A 8 0.44 -12.74 -17.81
CA GLU A 8 -0.89 -13.38 -17.77
C GLU A 8 -1.44 -13.67 -16.37
N HIS A 9 -1.17 -12.83 -15.38
CA HIS A 9 -1.95 -12.88 -14.13
C HIS A 9 -2.46 -11.49 -13.77
N VAL A 10 -3.63 -11.15 -14.31
CA VAL A 10 -4.45 -10.02 -13.85
C VAL A 10 -5.54 -10.60 -12.97
N THR A 11 -5.32 -10.56 -11.65
CA THR A 11 -6.34 -10.93 -10.68
C THR A 11 -7.12 -9.69 -10.28
N THR A 12 -8.40 -9.61 -10.64
CA THR A 12 -9.31 -8.55 -10.20
C THR A 12 -10.00 -8.96 -8.92
N PHE A 13 -9.81 -8.19 -7.85
CA PHE A 13 -10.51 -8.39 -6.58
C PHE A 13 -11.67 -7.40 -6.45
N SER A 14 -12.79 -7.84 -5.89
CA SER A 14 -13.88 -6.97 -5.46
C SER A 14 -13.37 -6.09 -4.31
N CYS A 15 -12.86 -4.91 -4.64
CA CYS A 15 -12.30 -3.99 -3.66
C CYS A 15 -13.41 -3.28 -2.87
N HIS A 16 -13.10 -2.90 -1.63
CA HIS A 16 -13.94 -2.04 -0.81
C HIS A 16 -14.35 -0.78 -1.59
N GLN A 17 -15.66 -0.55 -1.71
CA GLN A 17 -16.16 0.75 -2.13
C GLN A 17 -16.05 1.68 -0.92
N GLN A 18 -15.13 2.64 -0.96
CA GLN A 18 -15.18 3.72 0.03
C GLN A 18 -16.53 4.45 -0.12
N PRO A 19 -17.18 4.84 0.99
CA PRO A 19 -18.23 5.85 0.93
C PRO A 19 -17.69 7.15 0.29
N PRO A 20 -18.55 8.00 -0.28
CA PRO A 20 -18.14 9.33 -0.72
C PRO A 20 -17.36 10.06 0.39
N GLY A 21 -16.14 10.49 0.12
CA GLY A 21 -15.25 11.06 1.13
C GLY A 21 -13.81 11.19 0.67
N ASN A 22 -12.91 11.45 1.62
CA ASN A 22 -11.48 11.67 1.40
C ASN A 22 -10.59 10.54 1.98
N ALA A 23 -11.16 9.34 2.17
CA ALA A 23 -10.48 8.24 2.84
C ALA A 23 -9.71 7.30 1.89
N CYS A 24 -9.75 7.53 0.56
CA CYS A 24 -9.22 6.61 -0.45
C CYS A 24 -7.77 6.18 -0.19
N GLY A 25 -6.92 7.08 0.28
CA GLY A 25 -5.53 6.79 0.60
C GLY A 25 -5.38 5.77 1.73
N PHE A 26 -6.24 5.83 2.76
CA PHE A 26 -6.22 4.87 3.87
C PHE A 26 -6.68 3.48 3.42
N TYR A 27 -7.68 3.42 2.54
CA TYR A 27 -8.09 2.16 1.92
C TYR A 27 -6.94 1.57 1.10
N VAL A 28 -6.21 2.36 0.31
CA VAL A 28 -5.04 1.87 -0.43
C VAL A 28 -3.97 1.29 0.51
N VAL A 29 -3.60 2.02 1.55
CA VAL A 29 -2.60 1.56 2.54
C VAL A 29 -3.05 0.27 3.22
N HIS A 30 -4.31 0.19 3.64
CA HIS A 30 -4.89 -1.01 4.23
C HIS A 30 -4.74 -2.24 3.31
N HIS A 31 -5.09 -2.10 2.03
CA HIS A 31 -4.97 -3.18 1.06
C HIS A 31 -3.52 -3.56 0.78
N MET A 32 -2.60 -2.60 0.75
CA MET A 32 -1.17 -2.88 0.58
C MET A 32 -0.62 -3.71 1.74
N VAL A 33 -1.00 -3.39 2.98
CA VAL A 33 -0.62 -4.18 4.16
C VAL A 33 -1.17 -5.61 4.06
N LYS A 34 -2.45 -5.77 3.75
CA LYS A 34 -3.05 -7.11 3.53
C LYS A 34 -2.36 -7.87 2.40
N ALA A 35 -2.04 -7.21 1.30
CA ALA A 35 -1.32 -7.83 0.19
C ALA A 35 0.08 -8.30 0.61
N MET A 36 0.79 -7.54 1.44
CA MET A 36 2.09 -7.94 1.98
C MET A 36 2.00 -9.14 2.93
N GLU A 37 0.96 -9.22 3.74
CA GLU A 37 0.69 -10.38 4.60
C GLU A 37 0.49 -11.64 3.75
N LEU A 38 -0.27 -11.57 2.66
CA LEU A 38 -0.46 -12.69 1.74
C LEU A 38 0.81 -13.11 1.01
N LEU A 39 1.60 -12.14 0.51
CA LEU A 39 2.88 -12.42 -0.15
C LEU A 39 3.84 -13.15 0.80
N SER A 40 3.67 -12.95 2.11
CA SER A 40 4.41 -13.66 3.15
C SER A 40 3.83 -15.06 3.46
N MET A 41 2.57 -15.33 3.10
CA MET A 41 1.88 -16.63 3.24
C MET A 41 2.04 -17.57 2.02
N ALA A 42 2.59 -17.05 0.92
CA ALA A 42 3.36 -17.70 -0.14
C ALA A 42 2.93 -19.08 -0.75
N ASN A 43 1.74 -19.64 -0.52
CA ASN A 43 1.33 -20.87 -1.21
C ASN A 43 -0.09 -20.87 -1.81
N GLU A 44 -0.99 -19.95 -1.46
CA GLU A 44 -2.40 -20.01 -1.91
C GLU A 44 -2.97 -18.59 -2.18
N PRO A 45 -2.62 -17.94 -3.31
CA PRO A 45 -3.13 -16.59 -3.65
C PRO A 45 -4.64 -16.56 -3.93
N GLU A 46 -5.24 -17.73 -4.16
CA GLU A 46 -6.66 -17.92 -4.48
C GLU A 46 -7.56 -17.79 -3.25
N GLU A 47 -7.01 -17.93 -2.04
CA GLU A 47 -7.72 -17.75 -0.77
C GLU A 47 -7.82 -16.29 -0.32
N PHE A 48 -7.30 -15.35 -1.11
CA PHE A 48 -7.37 -13.94 -0.74
C PHE A 48 -8.77 -13.36 -0.94
N GLU A 49 -9.54 -13.38 0.13
CA GLU A 49 -10.75 -12.60 0.23
C GLU A 49 -10.41 -11.17 0.69
N VAL A 50 -10.58 -10.21 -0.22
CA VAL A 50 -10.62 -8.79 0.15
C VAL A 50 -11.97 -8.56 0.84
N PRO A 51 -12.00 -8.12 2.11
CA PRO A 51 -13.27 -7.81 2.75
C PRO A 51 -14.02 -6.74 1.95
N THR A 52 -15.35 -6.76 1.98
CA THR A 52 -16.17 -5.83 1.19
C THR A 52 -16.88 -4.80 2.05
N ALA A 53 -16.87 -4.96 3.37
CA ALA A 53 -17.46 -4.03 4.32
C ALA A 53 -16.57 -2.79 4.48
N PRO A 54 -17.12 -1.56 4.54
CA PRO A 54 -16.34 -0.36 4.81
C PRO A 54 -15.48 -0.51 6.07
N LEU A 55 -14.29 0.07 6.06
CA LEU A 55 -13.44 0.16 7.25
C LEU A 55 -14.16 0.99 8.31
N SER A 56 -14.23 0.47 9.53
CA SER A 56 -14.74 1.23 10.66
C SER A 56 -13.73 2.29 11.08
N ASP A 57 -14.18 3.31 11.83
CA ASP A 57 -13.26 4.30 12.40
C ASP A 57 -12.21 3.63 13.32
N ASP A 58 -12.60 2.56 14.01
CA ASP A 58 -11.71 1.75 14.85
C ASP A 58 -10.63 1.04 14.03
N ASP A 59 -10.91 0.66 12.77
CA ASP A 59 -9.92 0.07 11.85
C ASP A 59 -9.04 1.14 11.19
N LEU A 60 -9.58 2.34 10.96
CA LEU A 60 -8.86 3.44 10.31
C LEU A 60 -7.82 4.05 11.25
N HIS A 61 -8.11 4.14 12.55
CA HIS A 61 -7.24 4.82 13.51
C HIS A 61 -5.84 4.19 13.62
N PRO A 62 -5.68 2.86 13.74
CA PRO A 62 -4.36 2.21 13.73
C PRO A 62 -3.59 2.41 12.43
N ILE A 63 -4.30 2.49 11.30
CA ILE A 63 -3.67 2.71 9.97
C ILE A 63 -3.13 4.13 9.89
N GLN A 64 -3.90 5.11 10.36
CA GLN A 64 -3.47 6.50 10.48
C GLN A 64 -2.25 6.64 11.38
N GLU A 65 -2.27 6.00 12.55
CA GLU A 65 -1.16 6.04 13.49
C GLU A 65 0.11 5.44 12.89
N LYS A 66 0.03 4.23 12.31
CA LYS A 66 1.17 3.58 11.64
C LYS A 66 1.73 4.41 10.49
N LEU A 67 0.86 4.99 9.65
CA LEU A 67 1.29 5.83 8.54
C LEU A 67 1.97 7.11 9.03
N SER A 68 1.41 7.74 10.07
CA SER A 68 1.98 8.94 10.68
C SER A 68 3.34 8.64 11.30
N PHE A 69 3.47 7.53 12.02
CA PHE A 69 4.74 7.07 12.56
C PHE A 69 5.78 6.84 11.45
N PHE A 70 5.41 6.12 10.39
CA PHE A 70 6.31 5.87 9.26
C PHE A 70 6.78 7.17 8.60
N ILE A 71 5.89 8.12 8.36
CA ILE A 71 6.26 9.43 7.78
C ILE A 71 7.24 10.16 8.70
N MET A 72 6.96 10.19 10.00
CA MET A 72 7.80 10.88 10.98
C MET A 72 9.16 10.22 11.20
N ASP A 73 9.25 8.90 11.05
CA ASP A 73 10.47 8.13 11.29
C ASP A 73 11.34 8.03 10.03
N GLN A 74 10.72 7.78 8.87
CA GLN A 74 11.43 7.38 7.65
C GLN A 74 11.45 8.46 6.56
N VAL A 75 10.44 9.32 6.53
CA VAL A 75 10.30 10.36 5.50
C VAL A 75 10.80 11.71 6.01
N ILE A 76 10.55 12.00 7.27
CA ILE A 76 10.95 13.23 7.95
C ILE A 76 12.13 12.90 8.86
N SER A 77 13.22 13.63 8.72
CA SER A 77 14.36 13.51 9.64
C SER A 77 13.99 14.02 11.04
N LYS A 78 14.77 13.66 12.05
CA LYS A 78 14.58 14.17 13.44
C LYS A 78 14.57 15.70 13.57
N LYS A 79 15.04 16.42 12.54
CA LYS A 79 15.04 17.89 12.47
C LYS A 79 13.81 18.49 11.78
N GLY A 80 12.88 17.65 11.28
CA GLY A 80 11.71 18.08 10.53
C GLY A 80 11.96 18.29 9.03
N GLU A 81 13.15 17.96 8.53
CA GLU A 81 13.49 18.07 7.10
C GLU A 81 13.13 16.78 6.37
N PHE A 82 12.52 16.88 5.19
CA PHE A 82 12.19 15.72 4.36
C PHE A 82 13.46 15.07 3.78
N CYS A 83 13.52 13.74 3.79
CA CYS A 83 14.58 12.96 3.19
C CYS A 83 14.45 12.97 1.65
N CYS A 84 15.03 13.95 0.98
CA CYS A 84 15.14 13.97 -0.49
C CYS A 84 16.23 12.99 -0.95
N ASN A 85 15.96 11.69 -1.00
CA ASN A 85 16.86 10.74 -1.64
C ASN A 85 16.59 10.67 -3.15
N ASN A 86 16.92 11.74 -3.88
CA ASN A 86 17.16 11.62 -5.31
C ASN A 86 18.44 12.40 -5.61
N PRO A 87 19.63 11.76 -5.61
CA PRO A 87 20.77 12.39 -6.24
C PRO A 87 20.39 12.62 -7.70
N ALA A 88 20.31 13.89 -8.10
CA ALA A 88 20.18 14.22 -9.51
C ALA A 88 21.26 13.43 -10.28
N PRO A 89 20.95 12.80 -11.42
CA PRO A 89 21.98 12.18 -12.22
C PRO A 89 22.98 13.28 -12.57
N ASN A 90 24.20 13.16 -12.05
CA ASN A 90 25.32 14.03 -12.41
C ASN A 90 25.57 13.83 -13.90
N HIS A 91 24.97 14.68 -14.73
CA HIS A 91 25.43 14.87 -16.10
C HIS A 91 26.72 15.68 -16.01
N ALA A 92 27.84 14.95 -15.96
CA ALA A 92 29.17 15.47 -16.26
C ALA A 92 29.34 15.62 -17.77
#